data_AF-A0A191ZUQ6-F1
#
_entry.id   AF-A0A191ZUQ6-F1
#
_cell.length_a   1.000
_cell.length_b   1.000
_cell.length_c   1.000
_cell.angle_alpha   90.00
_cell.angle_beta   90.00
_cell.angle_gamma   90.00
#
_symmetry.space_group_name_H-M   'P 1'
#
loop_
_entity.id
_entity.type
_entity.pdbx_description
1 polymer ?
#
loop_
_entity_poly.entity_id
_entity_poly.type
_entity_poly.pdbx_seq_one_letter_code
_entity_poly.pdbx_strand_id
1 'polypeptide(L)'
;MGKAKKSVLKLLPPDWREVMFDHASQPCWLQSRPKLLPALSVLWLTGCRPAELESGVQIAYLRDGLAIEVTGAKCSDDKQTERGQPVRRYLFKTPATEKPHPALAVLLSMAAQDVAANGIGHATVRHNADYLYNSIVTLGKATFPKLRTRVSPYCFRHQAASDLKADPTVSLEDAAQFMGHLSDYSIGKYGRAVHGKRGGARVKPAMVKTSRPVKHSPKVDKLARFKIASANSQRKLRQNV
;
A
#
# COMPACT_ATOMS: atom_id res chain seq x y z
N MET A 1 -17.07 0.93 11.25
CA MET A 1 -15.92 0.07 10.88
C MET A 1 -14.67 0.40 11.70
N GLY A 2 -14.12 -0.56 12.44
CA GLY A 2 -12.92 -0.38 13.25
C GLY A 2 -11.66 -0.33 12.38
N LYS A 3 -10.89 0.77 12.45
CA LYS A 3 -9.57 0.86 11.81
C LYS A 3 -8.63 -0.18 12.44
N ALA A 4 -8.00 -1.02 11.64
CA ALA A 4 -6.93 -1.87 12.15
C ALA A 4 -5.89 -1.00 12.84
N LYS A 5 -5.47 -1.39 14.05
CA LYS A 5 -4.43 -0.66 14.79
C LYS A 5 -3.07 -0.99 14.16
N LYS A 6 -2.13 -0.04 14.17
CA LYS A 6 -0.76 -0.25 13.67
C LYS A 6 -0.05 -1.48 14.25
N SER A 7 -0.44 -1.90 15.46
CA SER A 7 0.12 -3.06 16.16
C SER A 7 -0.31 -4.40 15.58
N VAL A 8 -1.35 -4.45 14.74
CA VAL A 8 -1.86 -5.70 14.15
C VAL A 8 -0.78 -6.42 13.34
N LEU A 9 0.11 -5.68 12.65
CA LEU A 9 1.18 -6.28 11.86
C LEU A 9 2.15 -7.15 12.68
N LYS A 10 2.34 -6.86 13.98
CA LYS A 10 3.18 -7.69 14.85
C LYS A 10 2.66 -9.13 14.98
N LEU A 11 1.35 -9.32 14.79
CA LEU A 11 0.66 -10.59 14.97
C LEU A 11 0.50 -11.37 13.67
N LEU A 12 0.90 -10.80 12.53
CA LEU A 12 0.79 -11.45 11.23
C LEU A 12 2.09 -12.19 10.89
N PRO A 13 2.01 -13.35 10.22
CA PRO A 13 3.18 -13.99 9.62
C PRO A 13 3.96 -13.04 8.69
N PRO A 14 5.29 -13.16 8.54
CA PRO A 14 6.08 -12.25 7.69
C PRO A 14 5.67 -12.21 6.21
N ASP A 15 5.10 -13.30 5.72
CA ASP A 15 4.66 -13.57 4.35
C ASP A 15 3.12 -13.50 4.19
N TRP A 16 2.42 -12.89 5.14
CA TRP A 16 0.95 -12.91 5.19
C TRP A 16 0.29 -12.39 3.91
N ARG A 17 0.92 -11.46 3.18
CA ARG A 17 0.39 -10.90 1.93
C ARG A 17 0.47 -11.91 0.81
N GLU A 18 1.62 -12.58 0.69
CA GLU A 18 1.87 -13.63 -0.28
C GLU A 18 0.87 -14.78 -0.09
N VAL A 19 0.78 -15.31 1.14
CA VAL A 19 -0.13 -16.42 1.44
C VAL A 19 -1.60 -16.05 1.19
N MET A 20 -2.02 -14.82 1.54
CA MET A 20 -3.37 -14.35 1.23
C MET A 20 -3.62 -14.20 -0.27
N PHE A 21 -2.62 -13.74 -1.02
CA PHE A 21 -2.74 -13.57 -2.46
C PHE A 21 -2.83 -14.91 -3.17
N ASP A 22 -2.00 -15.88 -2.78
CA ASP A 22 -2.03 -17.24 -3.30
C ASP A 22 -3.39 -17.89 -3.03
N HIS A 23 -3.94 -17.74 -1.81
CA HIS A 23 -5.28 -18.23 -1.50
C HIS A 23 -6.38 -17.53 -2.32
N ALA A 24 -6.29 -16.20 -2.50
CA ALA A 24 -7.23 -15.46 -3.33
C ALA A 24 -7.18 -15.84 -4.82
N SER A 25 -6.05 -16.40 -5.28
CA SER A 25 -5.85 -16.88 -6.65
C SER A 25 -6.41 -18.28 -6.90
N GLN A 26 -6.89 -18.98 -5.87
CA GLN A 26 -7.48 -20.30 -6.03
C GLN A 26 -8.81 -20.23 -6.81
N PRO A 27 -9.14 -21.23 -7.65
CA PRO A 27 -10.33 -21.21 -8.50
C PRO A 27 -11.64 -20.91 -7.75
N CYS A 28 -11.82 -21.47 -6.55
CA CYS A 28 -13.03 -21.23 -5.74
C CYS A 28 -13.19 -19.76 -5.32
N TRP A 29 -12.09 -19.04 -5.08
CA TRP A 29 -12.11 -17.61 -4.76
C TRP A 29 -12.30 -16.75 -6.00
N LEU A 30 -11.63 -17.10 -7.10
CA LEU A 30 -11.80 -16.42 -8.39
C LEU A 30 -13.26 -16.52 -8.89
N GLN A 31 -13.87 -17.69 -8.78
CA GLN A 31 -15.27 -17.90 -9.19
C GLN A 31 -16.26 -17.18 -8.27
N SER A 32 -16.09 -17.28 -6.94
CA SER A 32 -17.03 -16.68 -5.99
C SER A 32 -16.88 -15.16 -5.85
N ARG A 33 -15.68 -14.62 -6.10
CA ARG A 33 -15.33 -13.21 -5.89
C ARG A 33 -14.36 -12.72 -6.99
N PRO A 34 -14.81 -12.65 -8.26
CA PRO A 34 -13.92 -12.35 -9.39
C PRO A 34 -13.21 -10.98 -9.30
N LYS A 35 -13.83 -10.00 -8.62
CA LYS A 35 -13.25 -8.65 -8.44
C LYS A 35 -12.24 -8.56 -7.31
N LEU A 36 -12.12 -9.59 -6.46
CA LEU A 36 -11.29 -9.53 -5.25
C LEU A 36 -9.80 -9.54 -5.58
N LEU A 37 -9.32 -10.43 -6.46
CA LEU A 37 -7.90 -10.56 -6.75
C LEU A 37 -7.30 -9.28 -7.39
N PRO A 38 -7.97 -8.62 -8.36
CA PRO A 38 -7.54 -7.30 -8.84
C PRO A 38 -7.49 -6.22 -7.75
N ALA A 39 -8.53 -6.13 -6.92
CA ALA A 39 -8.58 -5.16 -5.83
C ALA A 39 -7.49 -5.42 -4.78
N LEU A 40 -7.23 -6.69 -4.45
CA LEU A 40 -6.16 -7.12 -3.56
C LEU A 40 -4.78 -6.77 -4.13
N SER A 41 -4.60 -6.92 -5.44
CA SER A 41 -3.38 -6.52 -6.15
C SER A 41 -3.09 -5.04 -5.95
N VAL A 42 -4.10 -4.17 -6.17
CA VAL A 42 -3.95 -2.73 -5.95
C VAL A 42 -3.66 -2.39 -4.48
N LEU A 43 -4.33 -3.05 -3.53
CA LEU A 43 -4.05 -2.85 -2.09
C LEU A 43 -2.63 -3.23 -1.71
N TRP A 44 -2.13 -4.35 -2.23
CA TRP A 44 -0.77 -4.80 -1.98
C TRP A 44 0.26 -3.82 -2.54
N LEU A 45 0.08 -3.40 -3.80
CA LEU A 45 1.04 -2.55 -4.50
C LEU A 45 1.06 -1.10 -3.98
N THR A 46 -0.08 -0.56 -3.51
CA THR A 46 -0.22 0.89 -3.23
C THR A 46 -0.63 1.22 -1.79
N GLY A 47 -1.17 0.25 -1.04
CA GLY A 47 -1.76 0.52 0.28
C GLY A 47 -2.93 1.53 0.24
N CYS A 48 -3.64 1.65 -0.89
CA CYS A 48 -4.80 2.53 -1.01
C CYS A 48 -5.93 2.18 -0.01
N ARG A 49 -6.85 3.12 0.20
CA ARG A 49 -8.02 2.95 1.05
C ARG A 49 -9.13 2.26 0.26
N PRO A 50 -10.03 1.51 0.92
CA PRO A 50 -11.21 0.94 0.25
C PRO A 50 -12.04 1.97 -0.53
N ALA A 51 -12.25 3.16 0.02
CA ALA A 51 -12.98 4.24 -0.66
C ALA A 51 -12.28 4.75 -1.95
N GLU A 52 -10.96 4.63 -2.03
CA GLU A 52 -10.21 5.00 -3.24
C GLU A 52 -10.40 3.93 -4.34
N LEU A 53 -10.48 2.65 -3.96
CA LEU A 53 -10.87 1.57 -4.88
C LEU A 53 -12.32 1.64 -5.32
N GLU A 54 -13.22 2.13 -4.47
CA GLU A 54 -14.63 2.33 -4.82
C GLU A 54 -14.82 3.41 -5.88
N SER A 55 -14.02 4.49 -5.80
CA SER A 55 -13.98 5.53 -6.83
C SER A 55 -13.50 4.98 -8.18
N GLY A 56 -12.62 3.98 -8.13
CA GLY A 56 -12.01 3.33 -9.29
C GLY A 56 -10.55 3.74 -9.44
N VAL A 57 -9.67 2.75 -9.52
CA VAL A 57 -8.24 2.92 -9.74
C VAL A 57 -7.94 2.64 -11.21
N GLN A 58 -7.29 3.59 -11.87
CA GLN A 58 -6.95 3.46 -13.29
C GLN A 58 -5.61 2.78 -13.44
N ILE A 59 -5.56 1.83 -14.36
CA ILE A 59 -4.39 1.04 -14.70
C ILE A 59 -4.10 1.28 -16.16
N ALA A 60 -2.86 1.67 -16.47
CA ALA A 60 -2.39 1.78 -17.85
C ALA A 60 -1.16 0.90 -18.04
N TYR A 61 -1.24 -0.01 -19.00
CA TYR A 61 -0.11 -0.78 -19.48
C TYR A 61 0.67 0.07 -20.48
N LEU A 62 1.95 0.25 -20.20
CA LEU A 62 2.92 0.94 -21.04
C LEU A 62 3.94 -0.11 -21.50
N ARG A 63 4.60 0.10 -22.65
CA ARG A 63 5.58 -0.84 -23.23
C ARG A 63 6.52 -1.48 -22.19
N ASP A 64 7.04 -0.69 -21.25
CA ASP A 64 8.05 -1.13 -20.28
C ASP A 64 7.54 -1.18 -18.82
N GLY A 65 6.23 -1.11 -18.60
CA GLY A 65 5.73 -0.91 -17.24
C GLY A 65 4.22 -0.82 -17.06
N LEU A 66 3.85 -0.56 -15.81
CA LEU A 66 2.47 -0.32 -15.41
C LEU A 66 2.38 1.03 -14.70
N ALA A 67 1.48 1.89 -15.17
CA ALA A 67 1.06 3.08 -14.44
C ALA A 67 -0.22 2.78 -13.66
N ILE A 68 -0.23 3.13 -12.37
CA ILE A 68 -1.41 3.05 -11.50
C ILE A 68 -1.77 4.46 -11.06
N GLU A 69 -2.99 4.90 -11.32
CA GLU A 69 -3.51 6.18 -10.84
C GLU A 69 -4.61 5.95 -9.81
N VAL A 70 -4.46 6.61 -8.65
CA VAL A 70 -5.41 6.55 -7.55
C VAL A 70 -5.94 7.94 -7.23
N THR A 71 -7.25 8.10 -7.32
CA THR A 71 -7.97 9.30 -6.86
C THR A 71 -8.15 9.27 -5.34
N GLY A 72 -7.85 10.38 -4.68
CA GLY A 72 -7.84 10.49 -3.22
C GLY A 72 -9.23 10.66 -2.61
N ALA A 73 -9.61 9.75 -1.72
CA ALA A 73 -10.92 9.77 -1.04
C ALA A 73 -11.06 10.83 0.08
N LYS A 74 -10.11 11.77 0.21
CA LYS A 74 -10.12 12.82 1.25
C LYS A 74 -10.19 14.23 0.66
N CYS A 75 -10.72 14.31 -0.55
CA CYS A 75 -10.81 15.51 -1.36
C CYS A 75 -12.24 15.76 -1.87
N SER A 76 -13.25 15.03 -1.35
CA SER A 76 -14.66 15.24 -1.74
C SER A 76 -15.24 16.47 -1.03
N ASP A 77 -15.47 17.51 -1.84
CA ASP A 77 -16.26 18.76 -1.83
C ASP A 77 -16.97 19.30 -0.58
N ASP A 78 -17.16 18.56 0.51
CA ASP A 78 -18.12 18.97 1.55
C ASP A 78 -17.49 19.46 2.87
N LYS A 79 -16.14 19.57 2.91
CA LYS A 79 -15.43 20.14 4.07
C LYS A 79 -14.26 20.96 3.56
N GLN A 80 -14.24 22.26 3.90
CA GLN A 80 -13.22 23.27 3.61
C GLN A 80 -11.76 22.94 4.06
N THR A 81 -11.43 21.68 4.31
CA THR A 81 -10.06 21.23 4.52
C THR A 81 -9.79 20.01 3.66
N GLU A 82 -9.22 20.24 2.48
CA GLU A 82 -8.62 19.20 1.64
C GLU A 82 -7.47 18.57 2.44
N ARG A 83 -7.66 17.34 2.91
CA ARG A 83 -6.76 16.68 3.89
C ARG A 83 -5.86 15.59 3.27
N GLY A 84 -5.93 15.39 1.96
CA GLY A 84 -5.18 14.36 1.22
C GLY A 84 -4.70 14.82 -0.16
N GLN A 85 -3.95 13.97 -0.85
CA GLN A 85 -3.57 14.19 -2.24
C GLN A 85 -4.76 13.90 -3.16
N PRO A 86 -5.18 14.83 -4.04
CA PRO A 86 -6.26 14.61 -5.01
C PRO A 86 -6.01 13.42 -5.93
N VAL A 87 -4.83 13.33 -6.53
CA VAL A 87 -4.41 12.22 -7.39
C VAL A 87 -3.00 11.82 -7.04
N ARG A 88 -2.72 10.52 -7.14
CA ARG A 88 -1.37 9.98 -7.09
C ARG A 88 -1.16 8.93 -8.18
N ARG A 89 0.00 8.97 -8.80
CA ARG A 89 0.40 8.08 -9.89
C ARG A 89 1.65 7.32 -9.49
N TYR A 90 1.63 6.02 -9.70
CA TYR A 90 2.75 5.11 -9.49
C TYR A 90 3.20 4.56 -10.83
N LEU A 91 4.50 4.57 -11.10
CA LEU A 91 5.07 3.89 -12.24
C LEU A 91 5.86 2.68 -11.75
N PHE A 92 5.44 1.49 -12.15
CA PHE A 92 6.17 0.24 -11.92
C PHE A 92 6.84 -0.18 -13.22
N LYS A 93 8.13 -0.53 -13.14
CA LYS A 93 8.83 -1.16 -14.26
C LYS A 93 8.56 -2.64 -14.24
N THR A 94 8.39 -3.23 -15.42
CA THR A 94 8.31 -4.68 -15.58
C THR A 94 9.64 -5.13 -16.18
N PRO A 95 10.50 -5.85 -15.45
CA PRO A 95 11.75 -6.33 -16.02
C PRO A 95 11.45 -7.31 -17.16
N ALA A 96 12.13 -7.17 -18.30
CA ALA A 96 11.93 -8.08 -19.44
C ALA A 96 12.40 -9.52 -19.13
N THR A 97 13.33 -9.68 -18.19
CA THR A 97 14.03 -10.94 -17.91
C THR A 97 13.67 -11.59 -16.57
N GLU A 98 12.88 -10.91 -15.73
CA GLU A 98 12.49 -11.42 -14.41
C GLU A 98 10.98 -11.59 -14.32
N LYS A 99 10.55 -12.64 -13.61
CA LYS A 99 9.12 -12.85 -13.35
C LYS A 99 8.59 -11.64 -12.57
N PRO A 100 7.56 -10.93 -13.09
CA PRO A 100 7.01 -9.78 -12.39
C PRO A 100 6.39 -10.22 -11.07
N HIS A 101 6.34 -9.29 -10.10
CA HIS A 101 5.61 -9.49 -8.87
C HIS A 101 4.17 -9.96 -9.16
N PRO A 102 3.62 -10.96 -8.44
CA PRO A 102 2.34 -11.58 -8.80
C PRO A 102 1.16 -10.59 -8.87
N ALA A 103 1.11 -9.61 -7.95
CA ALA A 103 0.12 -8.54 -8.03
C ALA A 103 0.28 -7.62 -9.27
N LEU A 104 1.51 -7.40 -9.76
CA LEU A 104 1.72 -6.66 -11.01
C LEU A 104 1.26 -7.51 -12.19
N ALA A 105 1.57 -8.81 -12.21
CA ALA A 105 1.17 -9.72 -13.27
C ALA A 105 -0.36 -9.73 -13.47
N VAL A 106 -1.15 -9.77 -12.38
CA VAL A 106 -2.62 -9.69 -12.47
C VAL A 106 -3.07 -8.40 -13.17
N LEU A 107 -2.54 -7.25 -12.77
CA LEU A 107 -2.95 -5.96 -13.33
C LEU A 107 -2.47 -5.77 -14.77
N LEU A 108 -1.29 -6.29 -15.11
CA LEU A 108 -0.75 -6.31 -16.47
C LEU A 108 -1.66 -7.13 -17.38
N SER A 109 -2.00 -8.37 -16.98
CA SER A 109 -2.91 -9.22 -17.76
C SER A 109 -4.28 -8.59 -17.94
N MET A 110 -4.79 -7.84 -16.96
CA MET A 110 -6.05 -7.11 -17.11
C MET A 110 -5.95 -5.96 -18.11
N ALA A 111 -4.92 -5.12 -18.00
CA ALA A 111 -4.75 -3.98 -18.91
C ALA A 111 -4.39 -4.42 -20.35
N ALA A 112 -3.75 -5.57 -20.51
CA ALA A 112 -3.41 -6.14 -21.81
C ALA A 112 -4.62 -6.70 -22.58
N GLN A 113 -5.80 -6.86 -21.95
CA GLN A 113 -7.02 -7.29 -22.65
C GLN A 113 -7.63 -6.17 -23.51
N ASP A 114 -7.33 -4.91 -23.21
CA ASP A 114 -7.88 -3.73 -23.88
C ASP A 114 -6.75 -2.81 -24.35
N VAL A 115 -5.93 -3.33 -25.27
CA VAL A 115 -4.81 -2.60 -25.87
C VAL A 115 -5.30 -1.82 -27.08
N ALA A 116 -5.21 -0.49 -26.99
CA ALA A 116 -5.51 0.40 -28.09
C ALA A 116 -4.45 0.29 -29.20
N ALA A 117 -4.78 0.80 -30.40
CA ALA A 117 -3.89 0.77 -31.57
C ALA A 117 -2.51 1.44 -31.35
N ASN A 118 -2.39 2.30 -30.34
CA ASN A 118 -1.12 2.93 -29.95
C ASN A 118 -0.23 2.03 -29.06
N GLY A 119 -0.66 0.80 -28.77
CA GLY A 119 0.05 -0.15 -27.91
C GLY A 119 -0.10 0.09 -26.42
N ILE A 120 -1.05 0.95 -26.00
CA ILE A 120 -1.35 1.24 -24.59
C ILE A 120 -2.61 0.51 -24.18
N GLY A 121 -2.49 -0.31 -23.13
CA GLY A 121 -3.62 -1.01 -22.53
C GLY A 121 -4.24 -0.24 -21.37
N HIS A 122 -5.56 -0.26 -21.22
CA HIS A 122 -6.25 0.38 -20.10
C HIS A 122 -7.11 -0.61 -19.33
N ALA A 123 -7.19 -0.43 -18.01
CA ALA A 123 -8.16 -1.13 -17.18
C ALA A 123 -8.55 -0.27 -15.98
N THR A 124 -9.76 -0.47 -15.46
CA THR A 124 -10.22 0.14 -14.22
C THR A 124 -10.48 -0.93 -13.17
N VAL A 125 -9.82 -0.83 -12.02
CA VAL A 125 -10.11 -1.68 -10.85
C VAL A 125 -11.05 -0.93 -9.93
N ARG A 126 -12.30 -1.40 -9.83
CA ARG A 126 -13.32 -0.86 -8.93
C ARG A 126 -13.89 -1.94 -8.01
N HIS A 127 -14.04 -1.61 -6.74
CA HIS A 127 -14.67 -2.51 -5.76
C HIS A 127 -15.42 -1.70 -4.70
N ASN A 128 -16.66 -2.06 -4.39
CA ASN A 128 -17.41 -1.44 -3.29
C ASN A 128 -16.63 -1.57 -1.97
N ALA A 129 -16.55 -0.49 -1.20
CA ALA A 129 -15.65 -0.38 -0.06
C ALA A 129 -16.02 -1.36 1.07
N ASP A 130 -17.31 -1.50 1.38
CA ASP A 130 -17.78 -2.38 2.44
C ASP A 130 -17.68 -3.85 2.04
N TYR A 131 -18.04 -4.16 0.80
CA TYR A 131 -17.90 -5.50 0.26
C TYR A 131 -16.43 -5.94 0.17
N LEU A 132 -15.52 -5.02 -0.19
CA LEU A 132 -14.08 -5.28 -0.19
C LEU A 132 -13.58 -5.59 1.22
N TYR A 133 -13.99 -4.77 2.19
CA TYR A 133 -13.61 -4.96 3.59
C TYR A 133 -14.02 -6.35 4.08
N ASN A 134 -15.29 -6.72 3.86
CA ASN A 134 -15.82 -8.02 4.28
C ASN A 134 -15.15 -9.18 3.52
N SER A 135 -14.89 -9.01 2.22
CA SER A 135 -14.20 -10.02 1.41
C SER A 135 -12.78 -10.28 1.91
N ILE A 136 -12.03 -9.24 2.29
CA ILE A 136 -10.68 -9.40 2.84
C ILE A 136 -10.70 -10.00 4.24
N VAL A 137 -11.68 -9.66 5.07
CA VAL A 137 -11.83 -10.29 6.40
C VAL A 137 -12.13 -11.78 6.25
N THR A 138 -13.03 -12.15 5.32
CA THR A 138 -13.38 -13.55 5.04
C THR A 138 -12.18 -14.30 4.48
N LEU A 139 -11.46 -13.73 3.51
CA LEU A 139 -10.21 -14.30 2.98
C LEU A 139 -9.17 -14.48 4.08
N GLY A 140 -8.97 -13.48 4.94
CA GLY A 140 -8.03 -13.55 6.06
C GLY A 140 -8.37 -14.66 7.06
N LYS A 141 -9.66 -14.86 7.38
CA LYS A 141 -10.11 -15.96 8.23
C LYS A 141 -9.88 -17.33 7.59
N ALA A 142 -10.16 -17.45 6.29
CA ALA A 142 -9.94 -18.69 5.55
C ALA A 142 -8.45 -19.02 5.44
N THR A 143 -7.60 -18.01 5.24
CA THR A 143 -6.15 -18.16 5.10
C THR A 143 -5.48 -18.44 6.45
N PHE A 144 -5.94 -17.79 7.52
CA PHE A 144 -5.36 -17.91 8.85
C PHE A 144 -6.43 -18.26 9.89
N PRO A 145 -6.98 -19.49 9.89
CA PRO A 145 -8.10 -19.88 10.75
C PRO A 145 -7.77 -19.80 12.25
N LYS A 146 -6.49 -19.95 12.62
CA LYS A 146 -6.01 -19.88 14.00
C LYS A 146 -5.67 -18.45 14.46
N LEU A 147 -5.70 -17.46 13.56
CA LEU A 147 -5.33 -16.09 13.87
C LEU A 147 -6.48 -15.38 14.60
N ARG A 148 -6.23 -14.99 15.86
CA ARG A 148 -7.22 -14.26 16.68
C ARG A 148 -7.50 -12.83 16.19
N THR A 149 -6.60 -12.27 15.39
CA THR A 149 -6.72 -10.90 14.85
C THR A 149 -7.26 -10.93 13.43
N ARG A 150 -8.16 -10.00 13.11
CA ARG A 150 -8.71 -9.87 11.76
C ARG A 150 -7.72 -9.17 10.83
N VAL A 151 -7.47 -9.78 9.67
CA VAL A 151 -6.83 -9.08 8.54
C VAL A 151 -7.90 -8.23 7.83
N SER A 152 -7.57 -6.99 7.54
CA SER A 152 -8.47 -6.03 6.88
C SER A 152 -7.71 -5.28 5.78
N PRO A 153 -8.37 -4.54 4.87
CA PRO A 153 -7.68 -3.72 3.87
C PRO A 153 -6.64 -2.77 4.49
N TYR A 154 -6.89 -2.28 5.71
CA TYR A 154 -5.98 -1.39 6.42
C TYR A 154 -4.67 -2.07 6.87
N CYS A 155 -4.63 -3.39 6.96
CA CYS A 155 -3.39 -4.13 7.18
C CYS A 155 -2.43 -3.94 6.01
N PHE A 156 -2.92 -4.01 4.76
CA PHE A 156 -2.12 -3.72 3.56
C PHE A 156 -1.57 -2.30 3.58
N ARG A 157 -2.42 -1.32 3.92
CA ARG A 157 -1.99 0.08 4.07
C ARG A 157 -0.93 0.25 5.16
N HIS A 158 -1.08 -0.42 6.30
CA HIS A 158 -0.08 -0.37 7.36
C HIS A 158 1.23 -1.06 6.95
N GLN A 159 1.16 -2.14 6.19
CA GLN A 159 2.33 -2.86 5.70
C GLN A 159 3.09 -2.02 4.68
N ALA A 160 2.42 -1.42 3.70
CA ALA A 160 3.03 -0.48 2.75
C ALA A 160 3.76 0.66 3.47
N ALA A 161 3.13 1.30 4.46
CA ALA A 161 3.77 2.32 5.27
C ALA A 161 4.96 1.80 6.12
N SER A 162 4.94 0.53 6.53
CA SER A 162 6.02 -0.08 7.30
C SER A 162 7.21 -0.42 6.40
N ASP A 163 6.94 -0.95 5.20
CA ASP A 163 7.95 -1.27 4.18
C ASP A 163 8.69 -0.01 3.72
N LEU A 164 7.97 1.08 3.43
CA LEU A 164 8.56 2.38 3.08
C LEU A 164 9.48 2.91 4.19
N LYS A 165 9.04 2.87 5.45
CA LYS A 165 9.84 3.34 6.60
C LYS A 165 11.03 2.44 6.92
N ALA A 166 11.02 1.21 6.44
CA ALA A 166 12.11 0.26 6.58
C ALA A 166 13.10 0.33 5.41
N ASP A 167 12.82 1.12 4.38
CA ASP A 167 13.75 1.42 3.29
C ASP A 167 14.60 2.65 3.67
N PRO A 168 15.92 2.52 3.86
CA PRO A 168 16.78 3.66 4.20
C PRO A 168 16.88 4.68 3.07
N THR A 169 16.53 4.31 1.83
CA THR A 169 16.57 5.19 0.66
C THR A 169 15.28 6.00 0.46
N VAL A 170 14.25 5.78 1.29
CA VAL A 170 12.95 6.44 1.17
C VAL A 170 12.81 7.47 2.27
N SER A 171 12.66 8.73 1.89
CA SER A 171 12.40 9.81 2.83
C SER A 171 10.97 9.72 3.41
N LEU A 172 10.72 10.44 4.52
CA LEU A 172 9.35 10.54 5.05
C LEU A 172 8.41 11.29 4.08
N GLU A 173 8.98 12.18 3.27
CA GLU A 173 8.26 12.89 2.21
C GLU A 173 7.83 11.91 1.11
N ASP A 174 8.75 11.12 0.58
CA ASP A 174 8.46 10.10 -0.45
C ASP A 174 7.44 9.08 0.07
N ALA A 175 7.57 8.67 1.33
CA ALA A 175 6.60 7.78 1.97
C ALA A 175 5.22 8.44 2.11
N ALA A 176 5.16 9.75 2.37
CA ALA A 176 3.91 10.51 2.40
C ALA A 176 3.30 10.69 1.01
N GLN A 177 4.10 10.95 -0.02
CA GLN A 177 3.69 10.99 -1.42
C GLN A 177 3.07 9.65 -1.84
N PHE A 178 3.79 8.55 -1.60
CA PHE A 178 3.31 7.18 -1.85
C PHE A 178 1.97 6.92 -1.17
N MET A 179 1.78 7.37 0.06
CA MET A 179 0.57 7.09 0.83
C MET A 179 -0.58 8.07 0.55
N GLY A 180 -0.37 9.08 -0.31
CA GLY A 180 -1.36 10.11 -0.62
C GLY A 180 -1.63 11.06 0.56
N HIS A 181 -0.60 11.39 1.33
CA HIS A 181 -0.68 12.34 2.43
C HIS A 181 -0.22 13.74 1.98
N LEU A 182 -0.82 14.80 2.54
CA LEU A 182 -0.39 16.19 2.32
C LEU A 182 0.78 16.63 3.21
N SER A 183 1.12 15.84 4.23
CA SER A 183 2.25 16.13 5.11
C SER A 183 2.93 14.84 5.54
N ASP A 184 4.25 14.92 5.61
CA ASP A 184 5.16 13.90 6.12
C ASP A 184 4.77 13.42 7.53
N TYR A 185 4.30 14.29 8.42
CA TYR A 185 3.87 13.93 9.77
C TYR A 185 2.75 12.89 9.79
N SER A 186 1.88 12.92 8.78
CA SER A 186 0.75 11.98 8.68
C SER A 186 1.19 10.54 8.46
N ILE A 187 2.38 10.32 7.90
CA ILE A 187 2.95 8.97 7.76
C ILE A 187 3.14 8.31 9.13
N GLY A 188 3.38 9.10 10.17
CA GLY A 188 3.51 8.64 11.54
C GLY A 188 2.28 7.85 12.01
N LYS A 189 1.10 8.06 11.44
CA LYS A 189 -0.16 7.36 11.74
C LYS A 189 -0.31 5.96 11.12
N TYR A 190 0.64 5.52 10.30
CA TYR A 190 0.55 4.21 9.65
C TYR A 190 1.82 3.38 9.82
N GLY A 191 1.68 2.12 10.26
CA GLY A 191 2.80 1.18 10.32
C GLY A 191 3.93 1.59 11.28
N ARG A 192 4.92 0.71 11.42
CA ARG A 192 6.19 0.97 12.11
C ARG A 192 7.31 0.34 11.29
N ALA A 193 8.47 1.00 11.16
CA ALA A 193 9.61 0.51 10.39
C ALA A 193 10.02 -0.93 10.76
N VAL A 194 9.92 -1.28 12.05
CA VAL A 194 10.23 -2.64 12.55
C VAL A 194 9.34 -3.75 11.99
N HIS A 195 8.18 -3.41 11.41
CA HIS A 195 7.25 -4.36 10.77
C HIS A 195 7.37 -4.35 9.25
N GLY A 196 8.27 -3.54 8.68
CA GLY A 196 8.55 -3.59 7.24
C GLY A 196 9.35 -4.84 6.89
N LYS A 197 9.12 -5.42 5.71
CA LYS A 197 9.91 -6.57 5.25
C LYS A 197 11.39 -6.22 5.18
N ARG A 198 12.25 -6.99 5.84
CA ARG A 198 13.72 -6.94 5.70
C ARG A 198 14.12 -8.04 4.72
N GLY A 199 14.57 -7.68 3.51
CA GLY A 199 14.84 -8.64 2.43
C GLY A 199 13.58 -9.17 1.72
N GLY A 200 13.77 -9.75 0.54
CA GLY A 200 12.71 -10.17 -0.41
C GLY A 200 12.32 -9.07 -1.41
N ALA A 201 11.63 -9.45 -2.50
CA ALA A 201 11.19 -8.53 -3.55
C ALA A 201 10.18 -7.50 -2.99
N ARG A 202 10.69 -6.35 -2.54
CA ARG A 202 9.86 -5.21 -2.16
C ARG A 202 9.21 -4.69 -3.43
N VAL A 203 7.89 -4.53 -3.41
CA VAL A 203 7.21 -3.81 -4.49
C VAL A 203 7.55 -2.34 -4.33
N LYS A 204 8.51 -1.86 -5.11
CA LYS A 204 8.91 -0.45 -5.15
C LYS A 204 8.57 0.12 -6.53
N PRO A 205 7.70 1.13 -6.61
CA PRO A 205 7.51 1.85 -7.86
C PRO A 205 8.81 2.56 -8.23
N ALA A 206 9.12 2.62 -9.52
CA ALA A 206 10.24 3.39 -10.04
C ALA A 206 10.04 4.90 -9.81
N MET A 207 8.77 5.34 -9.78
CA MET A 207 8.43 6.74 -9.52
C MET A 207 7.03 6.86 -8.90
N VAL A 208 6.86 7.84 -8.02
CA VAL A 208 5.56 8.28 -7.53
C VAL A 208 5.42 9.77 -7.83
N LYS A 209 4.26 10.17 -8.36
CA LYS A 209 3.88 11.58 -8.52
C LYS A 209 2.57 11.85 -7.80
N THR A 210 2.45 13.03 -7.21
CA THR A 210 1.22 13.48 -6.53
C THR A 210 0.82 14.86 -7.03
N SER A 211 -0.47 15.21 -6.93
CA SER A 211 -0.96 16.50 -7.45
C SER A 211 -0.44 17.72 -6.69
N ARG A 212 -0.05 17.57 -5.42
CA ARG A 212 0.39 18.68 -4.56
C ARG A 212 1.72 18.35 -3.90
N PRO A 213 2.56 19.36 -3.63
CA PRO A 213 3.76 19.14 -2.83
C PRO A 213 3.39 18.65 -1.42
N VAL A 214 4.23 17.79 -0.85
CA VAL A 214 4.07 17.34 0.53
C VAL A 214 4.65 18.38 1.46
N LYS A 215 3.87 18.80 2.46
CA LYS A 215 4.29 19.77 3.47
C LYS A 215 5.15 19.08 4.52
N HIS A 216 6.40 19.54 4.67
CA HIS A 216 7.24 19.19 5.82
C HIS A 216 6.64 19.74 7.11
N SER A 217 6.69 18.96 8.18
CA SER A 217 6.13 19.35 9.47
C SER A 217 7.22 19.52 10.53
N PRO A 218 7.28 20.67 11.24
CA PRO A 218 8.24 20.86 12.34
C PRO A 218 8.11 19.81 13.48
N LYS A 219 6.95 19.14 13.57
CA LYS A 219 6.73 18.04 14.52
C LYS A 219 7.58 16.82 14.20
N VAL A 220 7.91 16.60 12.93
CA VAL A 220 8.82 15.53 12.49
C VAL A 220 10.22 15.80 13.00
N ASP A 221 10.70 17.04 12.91
CA ASP A 221 12.02 17.43 13.43
C ASP A 221 12.10 17.26 14.94
N LYS A 222 11.08 17.70 15.68
CA LYS A 222 10.99 17.44 17.14
C LYS A 222 11.10 15.94 17.44
N LEU A 223 10.33 15.10 16.74
CA LEU A 223 10.36 13.65 16.95
C LEU A 223 11.72 13.04 16.61
N ALA A 224 12.40 13.52 15.57
CA ALA A 224 13.75 13.09 15.21
C ALA A 224 14.75 13.44 16.32
N ARG A 225 14.72 14.69 16.82
CA ARG A 225 15.57 15.15 17.93
C ARG A 225 15.36 14.31 19.19
N PHE A 226 14.11 14.04 19.57
CA PHE A 226 13.80 13.18 20.72
C PHE A 226 14.35 11.75 20.57
N LYS A 227 14.25 11.17 19.37
CA LYS A 227 14.80 9.83 19.10
C LYS A 227 16.33 9.80 19.21
N ILE A 228 17.01 10.81 18.67
CA ILE A 228 18.47 10.93 18.74
C ILE A 228 18.91 11.04 20.20
N ALA A 229 18.26 11.91 20.98
CA ALA A 229 18.54 12.07 22.41
C ALA A 229 18.35 10.75 23.19
N SER A 230 17.24 10.03 22.92
CA SER A 230 16.96 8.74 23.56
C SER A 230 17.99 7.67 23.19
N ALA A 231 18.37 7.56 21.92
CA ALA A 231 19.39 6.61 21.45
C ALA A 231 20.76 6.87 22.08
N ASN A 232 21.15 8.14 22.18
CA ASN A 232 22.40 8.55 22.83
C ASN A 232 22.41 8.18 24.32
N SER A 233 21.29 8.38 25.03
CA SER A 233 21.14 7.98 26.43
C SER A 233 21.30 6.46 26.60
N GLN A 234 20.67 5.66 25.74
CA GLN A 234 20.77 4.19 25.79
C GLN A 234 22.19 3.70 25.49
N ARG A 235 22.91 4.36 24.57
CA ARG A 235 24.31 4.02 24.26
C ARG A 235 25.24 4.28 25.44
N LYS A 236 25.08 5.42 26.14
CA LYS A 236 25.85 5.73 27.36
C LYS A 236 25.62 4.69 28.46
N LEU A 237 24.38 4.28 28.70
CA LEU A 237 24.04 3.23 29.68
C LEU A 237 24.70 1.88 29.38
N ARG A 238 24.88 1.53 28.09
CA ARG A 238 25.52 0.27 27.67
C ARG A 238 27.06 0.30 27.68
N GLN A 239 27.67 1.47 27.80
CA GLN A 239 29.13 1.62 27.89
C GLN A 239 29.62 1.64 29.34
N ASN A 240 28.70 1.75 30.30
CA ASN A 240 28.98 1.79 31.74
C ASN A 240 28.62 0.46 32.45
N VAL A 241 28.41 -0.61 31.67
CA VAL A 241 28.20 -2.01 32.10
C VAL A 241 29.23 -2.86 31.39
#